data_AF-X1DK10-F1
#
_entry.id   AF-X1DK10-F1
#
_cell.length_a   1.000
_cell.length_b   1.000
_cell.length_c   1.000
_cell.angle_alpha   90.00
_cell.angle_beta   90.00
_cell.angle_gamma   90.00
#
_symmetry.space_group_name_H-M   'P 1'
#
loop_
_entity.id
_entity.type
_entity.pdbx_description
1 polymer ?
#
loop_
_entity_poly.entity_id
_entity_poly.type
_entity_poly.pdbx_seq_one_letter_code
_entity_poly.pdbx_strand_id
1 'polypeptide(L)'
;MVRVPVIGDGSCWFHSIVRGFSRCYIEKQVIDATTKEKQPIDRGQFIQGLRNELADKLAMPINPDDPKSKTYYQCLSRGNLEDFSKGYPNSSMEFMQKELRSGNAVDNIYHEYVSNCLNRDIYLLDMNTQDVYIMGDDMDLYYKGRGSVVILVTPGHYDLVGVISSETNHVNSHFTLIV
;
A
#
# COMPACT_ATOMS: atom_id res chain seq x y z
N MET A 1 -17.24 -12.92 4.68
CA MET A 1 -16.02 -12.39 4.00
C MET A 1 -15.57 -13.38 2.96
N VAL A 2 -14.89 -12.93 1.91
CA VAL A 2 -14.33 -13.76 0.85
C VAL A 2 -12.89 -13.37 0.55
N ARG A 3 -12.06 -14.37 0.25
CA ARG A 3 -10.70 -14.19 -0.25
C ARG A 3 -10.75 -13.86 -1.74
N VAL A 4 -10.04 -12.82 -2.14
CA VAL A 4 -9.90 -12.37 -3.52
C VAL A 4 -8.44 -12.56 -3.95
N PRO A 5 -8.14 -13.62 -4.71
CA PRO A 5 -6.76 -14.04 -4.98
C PRO A 5 -6.00 -13.02 -5.83
N VAL A 6 -4.76 -12.67 -5.50
CA VAL A 6 -3.93 -11.71 -6.28
C VAL A 6 -2.79 -12.40 -7.03
N ILE A 7 -1.94 -11.62 -7.70
CA ILE A 7 -0.75 -12.14 -8.39
C ILE A 7 0.28 -12.55 -7.32
N GLY A 8 0.76 -13.80 -7.39
CA GLY A 8 1.69 -14.41 -6.45
C GLY A 8 3.16 -14.16 -6.78
N ASP A 9 3.61 -12.91 -6.68
CA ASP A 9 5.01 -12.53 -6.82
C ASP A 9 5.51 -11.72 -5.61
N GLY A 10 6.74 -11.20 -5.69
CA GLY A 10 7.32 -10.32 -4.66
C GLY A 10 6.58 -9.00 -4.47
N SER A 11 5.56 -8.70 -5.28
CA SER A 11 4.72 -7.51 -5.14
C SER A 11 3.29 -7.83 -4.69
N CYS A 12 2.99 -9.06 -4.25
CA CYS A 12 1.64 -9.48 -3.85
C CYS A 12 0.97 -8.56 -2.81
N TRP A 13 1.74 -7.95 -1.91
CA TRP A 13 1.22 -6.94 -0.97
C TRP A 13 0.70 -5.69 -1.70
N PHE A 14 1.47 -5.14 -2.63
CA PHE A 14 1.03 -4.01 -3.48
C PHE A 14 -0.14 -4.40 -4.38
N HIS A 15 -0.12 -5.60 -4.96
CA HIS A 15 -1.24 -6.13 -5.74
C HIS A 15 -2.53 -6.17 -4.93
N SER A 16 -2.46 -6.59 -3.66
CA SER A 16 -3.60 -6.65 -2.74
C SER A 16 -4.14 -5.26 -2.42
N ILE A 17 -3.27 -4.32 -2.08
CA ILE A 17 -3.66 -2.94 -1.78
C ILE A 17 -4.36 -2.30 -2.97
N VAL A 18 -3.71 -2.29 -4.14
CA VAL A 18 -4.21 -1.60 -5.32
C VAL A 18 -5.49 -2.24 -5.85
N ARG A 19 -5.59 -3.58 -5.82
CA ARG A 19 -6.85 -4.27 -6.19
C ARG A 19 -8.01 -3.91 -5.28
N GLY A 20 -7.75 -3.48 -4.04
CA GLY A 20 -8.78 -3.08 -3.11
C GLY A 20 -9.59 -1.88 -3.58
N PHE A 21 -8.97 -0.90 -4.24
CA PHE A 21 -9.60 0.39 -4.55
C PHE A 21 -9.38 0.94 -5.97
N SER A 22 -8.37 0.47 -6.70
CA SER A 22 -8.02 1.04 -8.01
C SER A 22 -8.84 0.40 -9.13
N ARG A 23 -9.78 1.17 -9.68
CA ARG A 23 -10.67 0.72 -10.75
C ARG A 23 -9.90 0.31 -12.02
N CYS A 24 -8.87 1.06 -12.41
CA CYS A 24 -8.08 0.71 -13.59
C CYS A 24 -7.33 -0.62 -13.41
N TYR A 25 -6.87 -0.89 -12.18
CA TYR A 25 -6.22 -2.15 -11.83
C TYR A 25 -7.19 -3.34 -11.86
N ILE A 26 -8.39 -3.16 -11.31
CA ILE A 26 -9.45 -4.19 -11.26
C ILE A 26 -9.96 -4.51 -12.67
N GLU A 27 -10.29 -3.47 -13.45
CA GLU A 27 -10.86 -3.61 -14.79
C GLU A 27 -9.80 -3.90 -15.87
N LYS A 28 -8.51 -3.84 -15.51
CA LYS A 28 -7.37 -4.02 -16.42
C LYS A 28 -7.36 -3.05 -17.61
N GLN A 29 -7.88 -1.85 -17.41
CA GLN A 29 -7.97 -0.83 -18.44
C GLN A 29 -7.82 0.58 -17.86
N VAL A 30 -7.25 1.49 -18.64
CA VAL A 30 -7.21 2.93 -18.37
C VAL A 30 -7.84 3.68 -19.54
N ILE A 31 -8.44 4.84 -19.29
CA ILE A 31 -8.94 5.70 -20.35
C ILE A 31 -7.82 6.66 -20.74
N ASP A 32 -7.41 6.63 -22.01
CA ASP A 32 -6.46 7.59 -22.54
C ASP A 32 -7.07 9.01 -22.47
N ALA A 33 -6.36 9.94 -21.84
CA ALA A 33 -6.88 11.28 -21.63
C ALA A 33 -7.09 12.06 -22.95
N THR A 34 -6.32 11.73 -23.98
CA THR A 34 -6.31 12.36 -25.30
C THR A 34 -7.33 11.73 -26.22
N THR A 35 -7.29 10.40 -26.38
CA THR A 35 -8.15 9.69 -27.35
C THR A 35 -9.50 9.29 -26.77
N LYS A 36 -9.65 9.29 -25.43
CA LYS A 36 -10.80 8.76 -24.69
C LYS A 36 -11.03 7.26 -24.89
N GLU A 37 -10.09 6.55 -25.50
CA GLU A 37 -10.17 5.12 -25.71
C GLU A 37 -9.69 4.34 -24.48
N LYS A 38 -10.22 3.11 -24.33
CA LYS A 38 -9.77 2.19 -23.29
C LYS A 38 -8.50 1.48 -23.75
N GLN A 39 -7.43 1.65 -22.99
CA GLN A 39 -6.16 0.96 -23.21
C GLN A 39 -6.00 -0.13 -22.15
N PRO A 40 -5.58 -1.35 -22.55
CA PRO A 40 -5.27 -2.39 -21.58
C PRO A 40 -4.09 -1.97 -20.72
N ILE A 41 -4.09 -2.39 -19.45
CA ILE A 41 -2.91 -2.22 -18.59
C ILE A 41 -2.22 -3.56 -18.34
N ASP A 42 -0.90 -3.56 -18.34
CA ASP A 42 -0.12 -4.62 -17.74
C ASP A 42 -0.04 -4.40 -16.23
N ARG A 43 -0.60 -5.32 -15.45
CA ARG A 43 -0.68 -5.19 -13.99
C ARG A 43 0.69 -5.31 -13.29
N GLY A 44 1.65 -6.01 -13.89
CA GLY A 44 3.01 -6.09 -13.38
C GLY A 44 3.73 -4.76 -13.58
N GLN A 45 3.68 -4.21 -14.79
CA GLN A 45 4.23 -2.88 -15.09
C GLN A 45 3.55 -1.78 -14.28
N PHE A 46 2.24 -1.86 -14.06
CA PHE A 46 1.51 -0.92 -13.21
C PHE A 46 2.06 -0.91 -11.78
N ILE A 47 2.27 -2.08 -11.18
CA ILE A 47 2.81 -2.17 -9.82
C ILE A 47 4.28 -1.80 -9.77
N GLN A 48 5.07 -2.15 -10.79
CA GLN A 48 6.45 -1.69 -10.89
C GLN A 48 6.53 -0.15 -10.96
N GLY A 49 5.65 0.48 -11.76
CA GLY A 49 5.50 1.93 -11.83
C GLY A 49 5.17 2.54 -10.47
N LEU A 50 4.13 2.03 -9.81
CA LEU A 50 3.76 2.46 -8.45
C LEU A 50 4.93 2.34 -7.46
N ARG A 51 5.63 1.20 -7.46
CA ARG A 51 6.77 0.97 -6.56
C ARG A 51 7.92 1.95 -6.84
N ASN A 52 8.19 2.25 -8.11
CA ASN A 52 9.16 3.25 -8.51
C ASN A 52 8.77 4.67 -8.06
N GLU A 53 7.51 5.06 -8.27
CA GLU A 53 6.99 6.36 -7.81
C GLU A 53 7.06 6.50 -6.30
N LEU A 54 6.73 5.43 -5.55
CA LEU A 54 6.88 5.39 -4.10
C LEU A 54 8.35 5.51 -3.69
N ALA A 55 9.29 4.90 -4.41
CA ALA A 55 10.71 5.05 -4.13
C ALA A 55 11.17 6.51 -4.33
N ASP A 56 10.78 7.15 -5.43
CA ASP A 56 11.12 8.55 -5.71
C ASP A 56 10.52 9.50 -4.66
N LYS A 57 9.26 9.24 -4.29
CA LYS A 57 8.52 10.07 -3.35
C LYS A 57 9.10 10.09 -1.94
N LEU A 58 9.85 9.07 -1.51
CA LEU A 58 10.49 9.04 -0.18
C LEU A 58 11.36 10.28 0.09
N ALA A 59 12.09 10.73 -0.93
CA ALA A 59 13.02 11.86 -0.85
C ALA A 59 12.36 13.22 -1.16
N MET A 60 11.09 13.23 -1.60
CA MET A 60 10.40 14.48 -1.92
C MET A 60 9.98 15.23 -0.65
N PRO A 61 10.03 16.57 -0.65
CA PRO A 61 9.47 17.37 0.44
C PRO A 61 7.95 17.16 0.51
N ILE A 62 7.39 17.15 1.73
CA ILE A 62 5.94 17.06 1.92
C ILE A 62 5.24 18.32 1.41
N ASN A 63 5.87 19.48 1.62
CA ASN A 63 5.46 20.74 1.04
C ASN A 63 6.53 21.22 0.05
N PRO A 64 6.32 21.09 -1.27
CA PRO A 64 7.31 21.49 -2.27
C PRO A 64 7.57 23.00 -2.31
N ASP A 65 6.66 23.82 -1.77
CA ASP A 65 6.79 25.28 -1.74
C ASP A 65 7.58 25.78 -0.51
N ASP A 66 7.87 24.90 0.46
CA ASP A 66 8.64 25.23 1.66
C ASP A 66 10.06 24.61 1.57
N PRO A 67 11.12 25.42 1.44
CA PRO A 67 12.49 24.93 1.33
C PRO A 67 13.01 24.26 2.61
N LYS A 68 12.31 24.38 3.74
CA LYS A 68 12.62 23.69 5.00
C LYS A 68 11.71 22.49 5.25
N SER A 69 10.84 22.15 4.30
CA SER A 69 9.92 21.04 4.44
C SER A 69 10.69 19.73 4.63
N LYS A 70 10.23 18.94 5.60
CA LYS A 70 10.71 17.57 5.77
C LYS A 70 10.31 16.73 4.57
N THR A 71 11.11 15.72 4.25
CA THR A 71 10.74 14.71 3.26
C THR A 71 9.71 13.74 3.81
N TYR A 72 9.09 12.95 2.93
CA TYR A 72 8.21 11.85 3.36
C TYR A 72 8.93 10.90 4.31
N TYR A 73 10.17 10.50 4.00
CA TYR A 73 10.99 9.66 4.85
C TYR A 73 11.22 10.25 6.25
N GLN A 74 11.53 11.55 6.33
CA GLN A 74 11.80 12.26 7.58
C GLN A 74 10.58 12.44 8.49
N CYS A 75 9.38 12.12 7.99
CA CYS A 75 8.16 12.13 8.78
C CYS A 75 7.72 10.76 9.26
N LEU A 76 8.33 9.67 8.77
CA LEU A 76 8.00 8.31 9.18
C LEU A 76 8.37 8.05 10.65
N SER A 77 7.60 7.18 11.30
CA SER A 77 7.75 6.84 12.71
C SER A 77 7.78 8.07 13.62
N ARG A 78 6.86 9.02 13.35
CA ARG A 78 6.76 10.34 14.01
C ARG A 78 8.05 11.17 13.89
N GLY A 79 8.80 10.95 12.81
CA GLY A 79 10.07 11.61 12.50
C GLY A 79 11.30 10.99 13.14
N ASN A 80 11.22 9.78 13.69
CA ASN A 80 12.34 9.09 14.32
C ASN A 80 13.03 8.07 13.41
N LEU A 81 12.45 7.74 12.25
CA LEU A 81 12.99 6.69 11.37
C LEU A 81 14.41 6.99 10.91
N GLU A 82 14.71 8.25 10.61
CA GLU A 82 16.05 8.68 10.17
C GLU A 82 17.12 8.38 11.22
N ASP A 83 16.86 8.70 12.49
CA ASP A 83 17.79 8.39 13.58
C ASP A 83 17.88 6.89 13.87
N PHE A 84 16.73 6.19 13.84
CA PHE A 84 16.69 4.73 13.98
C PHE A 84 17.54 4.03 12.91
N SER A 85 17.53 4.54 11.68
CA SER A 85 18.26 3.96 10.55
C SER A 85 19.79 3.92 10.73
N LYS A 86 20.35 4.74 11.62
CA LYS A 86 21.77 4.72 11.97
C LYS A 86 22.17 3.42 12.68
N GLY A 87 21.25 2.85 13.47
CA GLY A 87 21.42 1.55 14.13
C GLY A 87 20.87 0.38 13.32
N TYR A 88 19.99 0.64 12.36
CA TYR A 88 19.34 -0.37 11.54
C TYR A 88 19.34 0.02 10.04
N PRO A 89 20.43 -0.26 9.30
CA PRO A 89 20.63 0.23 7.93
C PRO A 89 19.55 -0.16 6.91
N ASN A 90 18.83 -1.26 7.15
CA ASN A 90 17.69 -1.69 6.30
C ASN A 90 16.48 -0.75 6.37
N SER A 91 16.48 0.20 7.32
CA SER A 91 15.49 1.28 7.37
C SER A 91 16.00 2.61 6.82
N SER A 92 17.22 2.64 6.26
CA SER A 92 17.75 3.85 5.61
C SER A 92 16.97 4.19 4.34
N MET A 93 16.91 5.49 4.02
CA MET A 93 16.23 5.97 2.81
C MET A 93 16.74 5.27 1.55
N GLU A 94 18.06 5.13 1.38
CA GLU A 94 18.67 4.48 0.22
C GLU A 94 18.24 3.01 0.12
N PHE A 95 18.28 2.28 1.23
CA PHE A 95 17.83 0.89 1.25
C PHE A 95 16.35 0.80 0.90
N MET A 96 15.53 1.68 1.48
CA MET A 96 14.09 1.67 1.23
C MET A 96 13.74 1.92 -0.24
N GLN A 97 14.43 2.88 -0.86
CA GLN A 97 14.30 3.16 -2.28
C GLN A 97 14.72 1.96 -3.13
N LYS A 98 15.86 1.35 -2.81
CA LYS A 98 16.36 0.17 -3.53
C LYS A 98 15.39 -1.01 -3.45
N GLU A 99 14.87 -1.30 -2.27
CA GLU A 99 13.97 -2.44 -2.05
C GLU A 99 12.60 -2.22 -2.73
N LEU A 100 12.04 -1.01 -2.66
CA LEU A 100 10.84 -0.66 -3.43
C LEU A 100 11.05 -0.94 -4.93
N ARG A 101 12.22 -0.59 -5.49
CA ARG A 101 12.54 -0.81 -6.91
C ARG A 101 12.84 -2.27 -7.28
N SER A 102 13.12 -3.13 -6.30
CA SER A 102 13.67 -4.48 -6.55
C SER A 102 12.67 -5.53 -7.06
N GLY A 103 11.36 -5.26 -6.95
CA GLY A 103 10.32 -6.26 -7.24
C GLY A 103 10.18 -7.38 -6.19
N ASN A 104 11.07 -7.43 -5.18
CA ASN A 104 11.01 -8.38 -4.08
C ASN A 104 9.89 -8.03 -3.08
N ALA A 105 9.54 -9.00 -2.23
CA ALA A 105 8.70 -8.75 -1.07
C ALA A 105 9.32 -7.65 -0.20
N VAL A 106 8.47 -6.78 0.33
CA VAL A 106 8.88 -5.69 1.22
C VAL A 106 8.46 -6.01 2.65
N ASP A 107 9.19 -5.46 3.62
CA ASP A 107 8.88 -5.62 5.05
C ASP A 107 7.72 -4.72 5.50
N ASN A 108 7.29 -4.87 6.76
CA ASN A 108 6.24 -4.06 7.38
C ASN A 108 6.64 -2.59 7.59
N ILE A 109 7.93 -2.24 7.52
CA ILE A 109 8.42 -0.86 7.69
C ILE A 109 7.82 0.10 6.64
N TYR A 110 7.37 -0.42 5.50
CA TYR A 110 6.71 0.36 4.44
C TYR A 110 5.24 0.62 4.71
N HIS A 111 4.64 -0.05 5.69
CA HIS A 111 3.21 -0.01 5.92
C HIS A 111 2.73 1.42 6.15
N GLU A 112 3.32 2.12 7.13
CA GLU A 112 2.98 3.52 7.43
C GLU A 112 3.16 4.39 6.17
N TYR A 113 4.29 4.25 5.50
CA TYR A 113 4.63 5.07 4.34
C TYR A 113 3.65 4.93 3.19
N VAL A 114 3.35 3.69 2.78
CA VAL A 114 2.45 3.39 1.66
C VAL A 114 1.02 3.76 2.02
N SER A 115 0.60 3.44 3.25
CA SER A 115 -0.68 3.84 3.82
C SER A 115 -0.87 5.37 3.73
N ASN A 116 0.15 6.15 4.12
CA ASN A 116 0.16 7.61 4.00
C ASN A 116 0.08 8.08 2.54
N CYS A 117 0.93 7.55 1.66
CA CYS A 117 1.01 7.97 0.26
C CYS A 117 -0.28 7.72 -0.52
N LEU A 118 -0.95 6.60 -0.24
CA LEU A 118 -2.21 6.23 -0.91
C LEU A 118 -3.44 6.85 -0.23
N ASN A 119 -3.25 7.52 0.91
CA ASN A 119 -4.32 8.04 1.75
C ASN A 119 -5.35 6.94 2.10
N ARG A 120 -4.88 5.76 2.50
CA ARG A 120 -5.72 4.60 2.83
C ARG A 120 -5.18 3.88 4.05
N ASP A 121 -6.07 3.45 4.94
CA ASP A 121 -5.71 2.53 6.02
C ASP A 121 -5.64 1.10 5.46
N ILE A 122 -4.66 0.31 5.91
CA ILE A 122 -4.43 -1.04 5.43
C ILE A 122 -4.50 -1.98 6.63
N TYR A 123 -5.55 -2.80 6.69
CA TYR A 123 -5.71 -3.79 7.75
C TYR A 123 -5.14 -5.12 7.30
N LEU A 124 -4.39 -5.77 8.18
CA LEU A 124 -3.86 -7.11 7.95
C LEU A 124 -4.66 -8.10 8.80
N LEU A 125 -5.14 -9.19 8.20
CA LEU A 125 -5.74 -10.33 8.89
C LEU A 125 -4.79 -11.52 8.78
N ASP A 126 -4.39 -12.11 9.90
CA ASP A 126 -3.53 -13.28 9.88
C ASP A 126 -4.39 -14.55 9.70
N MET A 127 -4.09 -15.35 8.67
CA MET A 127 -4.85 -16.56 8.36
C MET A 127 -4.78 -17.62 9.47
N ASN A 128 -3.69 -17.68 10.22
CA ASN A 128 -3.48 -18.67 11.26
C ASN A 128 -4.26 -18.31 12.52
N THR A 129 -4.23 -17.03 12.93
CA THR A 129 -4.94 -16.57 14.13
C THR A 129 -6.39 -16.23 13.87
N GLN A 130 -6.76 -16.00 12.60
CA GLN A 130 -8.06 -15.50 12.15
C GLN A 130 -8.45 -14.15 12.79
N ASP A 131 -7.44 -13.38 13.19
CA ASP A 131 -7.60 -12.08 13.83
C ASP A 131 -6.77 -11.00 13.12
N VAL A 132 -6.97 -9.75 13.51
CA VAL A 132 -6.20 -8.62 13.03
C VAL A 132 -4.74 -8.77 13.46
N TYR A 133 -3.84 -8.72 12.47
CA TYR A 133 -2.41 -8.63 12.72
C TYR A 133 -2.08 -7.20 13.17
N ILE A 134 -1.80 -7.05 14.46
CA ILE A 134 -1.46 -5.78 15.06
C ILE A 134 0.05 -5.53 14.88
N MET A 135 0.41 -4.51 14.09
CA MET A 135 1.80 -4.08 13.91
C MET A 135 2.22 -3.17 15.05
N GLY A 136 2.74 -3.76 16.13
CA GLY A 136 3.20 -3.01 17.30
C GLY A 136 2.07 -2.45 18.15
N ASP A 137 2.36 -1.41 18.93
CA ASP A 137 1.46 -0.76 19.88
C ASP A 137 0.94 0.61 19.41
N ASP A 138 1.56 1.19 18.37
CA ASP A 138 1.26 2.52 17.82
C ASP A 138 0.09 2.52 16.82
N MET A 139 -1.12 2.21 17.29
CA MET A 139 -2.31 2.10 16.41
C MET A 139 -2.64 3.38 15.64
N ASP A 140 -2.40 4.56 16.21
CA ASP A 140 -2.65 5.87 15.59
C ASP A 140 -1.69 6.16 14.42
N LEU A 141 -0.51 5.52 14.40
CA LEU A 141 0.45 5.62 13.32
C LEU A 141 -0.09 4.96 12.05
N TYR A 142 -0.75 3.81 12.20
CA TYR A 142 -1.19 2.96 11.10
C TYR A 142 -2.65 3.17 10.69
N TYR A 143 -3.53 3.54 11.63
CA TYR A 143 -4.98 3.60 11.43
C TYR A 143 -5.51 5.01 11.73
N LYS A 144 -5.82 5.76 10.66
CA LYS A 144 -6.16 7.20 10.73
C LYS A 144 -7.63 7.50 10.44
N GLY A 145 -8.47 6.47 10.36
CA GLY A 145 -9.89 6.61 10.06
C GLY A 145 -10.17 6.96 8.60
N ARG A 146 -9.29 6.51 7.69
CA ARG A 146 -9.43 6.76 6.25
C ARG A 146 -10.21 5.63 5.59
N GLY A 147 -10.54 5.80 4.31
CA GLY A 147 -10.95 4.67 3.48
C GLY A 147 -9.91 3.55 3.58
N SER A 148 -10.33 2.29 3.60
CA SER A 148 -9.47 1.18 3.96
C SER A 148 -9.59 -0.02 3.04
N VAL A 149 -8.56 -0.86 3.10
CA VAL A 149 -8.51 -2.19 2.48
C VAL A 149 -8.13 -3.22 3.54
N VAL A 150 -8.61 -4.44 3.38
CA VAL A 150 -8.30 -5.56 4.29
C VAL A 150 -7.54 -6.62 3.52
N ILE A 151 -6.39 -7.03 4.03
CA ILE A 151 -5.46 -7.95 3.38
C ILE A 151 -5.31 -9.19 4.25
N LEU A 152 -5.52 -10.37 3.66
CA LEU A 152 -5.23 -11.64 4.30
C LEU A 152 -3.74 -11.96 4.15
N VAL A 153 -3.07 -12.17 5.28
CA VAL A 153 -1.68 -12.61 5.36
C VAL A 153 -1.66 -14.12 5.46
N THR A 154 -0.95 -14.74 4.51
CA THR A 154 -0.67 -16.18 4.47
C THR A 154 0.84 -16.40 4.38
N PRO A 155 1.38 -17.59 4.71
CA PRO A 155 2.81 -17.82 4.65
C PRO A 155 3.42 -17.46 3.29
N GLY A 156 4.21 -16.37 3.25
CA GLY A 156 4.87 -15.86 2.05
C GLY A 156 3.98 -15.16 1.02
N HIS A 157 2.70 -14.87 1.33
CA HIS A 157 1.78 -14.28 0.36
C HIS A 157 0.68 -13.43 1.00
N TYR A 158 0.21 -12.43 0.26
CA TYR A 158 -0.87 -11.53 0.65
C TYR A 158 -2.01 -11.63 -0.37
N ASP A 159 -3.24 -11.70 0.11
CA ASP A 159 -4.45 -11.62 -0.71
C ASP A 159 -5.39 -10.53 -0.22
N LEU A 160 -6.29 -10.10 -1.09
CA LEU A 160 -7.32 -9.14 -0.73
C LEU A 160 -8.51 -9.84 -0.04
N VAL A 161 -9.10 -9.20 0.96
CA VAL A 161 -10.35 -9.63 1.59
C VAL A 161 -11.47 -8.69 1.18
N GLY A 162 -12.63 -9.27 0.86
CA GLY A 162 -13.84 -8.53 0.58
C GLY A 162 -15.07 -9.06 1.31
N VAL A 163 -16.15 -8.29 1.24
CA VAL A 163 -17.48 -8.66 1.72
C VAL A 163 -18.41 -8.72 0.52
N ILE A 164 -19.14 -9.82 0.35
CA ILE A 164 -20.19 -9.91 -0.67
C ILE A 164 -21.37 -9.08 -0.20
N SER A 165 -21.79 -8.10 -1.00
CA SER A 165 -23.05 -7.40 -0.80
C SER A 165 -24.22 -8.35 -1.02
N SER A 166 -25.12 -8.48 -0.05
CA SER A 166 -26.34 -9.28 -0.19
C SER A 166 -27.30 -8.71 -1.24
N GLU A 167 -27.25 -7.40 -1.50
CA GLU A 167 -28.14 -6.73 -2.44
C GLU A 167 -27.68 -6.88 -3.89
N THR A 168 -26.37 -6.78 -4.11
CA THR A 168 -25.82 -6.67 -5.47
C THR A 168 -25.01 -7.89 -5.86
N ASN A 169 -24.73 -8.80 -4.91
CA ASN A 169 -23.82 -9.94 -5.06
C ASN A 169 -22.38 -9.54 -5.51
N HIS A 170 -22.03 -8.25 -5.42
CA HIS A 170 -20.69 -7.77 -5.70
C HIS A 170 -19.79 -7.87 -4.48
N VAL A 171 -18.50 -8.10 -4.72
CA VAL A 171 -17.47 -8.10 -3.68
C VAL A 171 -17.03 -6.65 -3.42
N ASN A 172 -17.31 -6.16 -2.21
CA ASN A 172 -16.81 -4.88 -1.71
C ASN A 172 -15.48 -5.12 -0.97
N SER A 173 -14.40 -4.51 -1.46
CA SER A 173 -13.04 -4.65 -0.90
C SER A 173 -12.41 -3.31 -0.50
N HIS A 174 -13.17 -2.23 -0.64
CA HIS A 174 -12.85 -0.88 -0.19
C HIS A 174 -13.93 -0.43 0.77
N PHE A 175 -13.53 -0.01 1.97
CA PHE A 175 -14.45 0.34 3.04
C PHE A 175 -14.24 1.79 3.42
N THR A 176 -15.32 2.58 3.47
CA THR A 176 -15.27 3.97 3.92
C THR A 176 -16.04 4.08 5.22
N LEU A 177 -15.46 4.74 6.23
CA LEU A 177 -16.22 5.10 7.43
C LEU A 177 -17.27 6.14 7.02
N ILE A 178 -18.53 5.83 7.30
CA ILE A 178 -19.61 6.82 7.25
C ILE A 178 -19.50 7.58 8.58
N VAL A 179 -19.11 8.84 8.51
CA VAL A 179 -19.06 9.76 9.66
C VAL A 179 -20.27 10.68 9.58
#